data_AF-A0A535NYX0-F1
#
_entry.id   AF-A0A535NYX0-F1
#
_cell.length_a   1.000
_cell.length_b   1.000
_cell.length_c   1.000
_cell.angle_alpha   90.00
_cell.angle_beta   90.00
_cell.angle_gamma   90.00
#
_symmetry.space_group_name_H-M   'P 1'
#
loop_
_entity.id
_entity.type
_entity.pdbx_description
1 polymer ?
#
loop_
_entity_poly.entity_id
_entity_poly.type
_entity_poly.pdbx_seq_one_letter_code
_entity_poly.pdbx_strand_id
1 'polypeptide(L)'
;MQAPAIWFTAVATALALSACGGTPTTASTTNTPSSAASSSPAAASTDACPTQVTPAQTEGPYFKPGSPARTSLIESGITGTRLVLSGRVLTLACAPVAGATLDFWQADAGGTYDNSGYRLRGHQLTDAAGRYSLETILPGEYPGRTEHIHVKVGAPGKAVLTTQLYFPDVARNQQDSIFDPHLLVTMQNTATGKAATFDFVTSG
;
A
#
# COMPACT_ATOMS: atom_id res chain seq x y z
N MET A 1 9.45 13.34 -56.59
CA MET A 1 8.76 14.60 -56.96
C MET A 1 9.17 15.66 -55.95
N GLN A 2 9.54 16.83 -56.43
CA GLN A 2 10.49 17.76 -55.83
C GLN A 2 9.80 19.12 -55.62
N ALA A 3 9.85 19.63 -54.38
CA ALA A 3 9.80 21.05 -53.94
C ALA A 3 8.55 21.92 -54.33
N PRO A 4 8.32 23.13 -53.76
CA PRO A 4 9.21 23.94 -52.90
C PRO A 4 8.58 24.63 -51.65
N ALA A 5 9.48 25.18 -50.84
CA ALA A 5 9.24 26.15 -49.77
C ALA A 5 9.17 27.59 -50.30
N ILE A 6 8.43 28.51 -49.66
CA ILE A 6 8.63 29.98 -49.76
C ILE A 6 8.35 30.68 -48.41
N TRP A 7 9.10 31.76 -48.19
CA TRP A 7 9.48 32.51 -46.99
C TRP A 7 8.66 33.80 -46.73
N PHE A 8 9.14 34.59 -45.76
CA PHE A 8 9.01 36.05 -45.51
C PHE A 8 7.99 36.45 -44.41
N THR A 9 8.22 37.40 -43.49
CA THR A 9 9.24 38.45 -43.30
C THR A 9 9.18 38.97 -41.86
N ALA A 10 10.30 39.48 -41.35
CA ALA A 10 10.38 40.26 -40.12
C ALA A 10 9.89 41.71 -40.31
N VAL A 11 9.45 42.38 -39.24
CA VAL A 11 9.47 43.85 -39.12
C VAL A 11 9.96 44.23 -37.71
N ALA A 12 10.88 45.19 -37.68
CA ALA A 12 11.55 45.74 -36.51
C ALA A 12 11.10 47.17 -36.21
N THR A 13 11.52 47.67 -35.04
CA THR A 13 11.70 49.10 -34.63
C THR A 13 10.43 49.94 -34.40
N ALA A 14 10.35 50.87 -33.43
CA ALA A 14 11.36 51.80 -32.92
C ALA A 14 11.11 52.34 -31.49
N LEU A 15 12.19 52.88 -30.90
CA LEU A 15 12.31 53.76 -29.72
C LEU A 15 11.51 55.09 -29.90
N ALA A 16 11.13 55.88 -28.87
CA ALA A 16 12.03 56.76 -28.11
C ALA A 16 11.32 57.74 -27.12
N LEU A 17 12.01 58.03 -26.00
CA LEU A 17 12.19 59.28 -25.18
C LEU A 17 10.98 59.94 -24.45
N SER A 18 10.99 60.06 -23.10
CA SER A 18 11.57 61.12 -22.21
C SER A 18 10.64 62.36 -22.06
N ALA A 19 10.36 63.00 -20.90
CA ALA A 19 11.05 63.06 -19.61
C ALA A 19 10.21 63.74 -18.47
N CYS A 20 10.79 63.69 -17.25
CA CYS A 20 10.83 64.70 -16.16
C CYS A 20 9.68 64.94 -15.16
N GLY A 21 10.00 64.70 -13.86
CA GLY A 21 9.78 65.70 -12.79
C GLY A 21 9.22 65.18 -11.45
N GLY A 22 10.05 65.12 -10.39
CA GLY A 22 9.57 65.11 -8.99
C GLY A 22 10.34 64.24 -7.99
N THR A 23 11.37 64.79 -7.34
CA THR A 23 12.18 64.28 -6.20
C THR A 23 11.43 64.30 -4.83
N PRO A 24 12.05 63.95 -3.68
CA PRO A 24 12.43 62.63 -3.18
C PRO A 24 11.75 62.32 -1.82
N THR A 25 11.64 61.07 -1.40
CA THR A 25 11.41 60.75 0.04
C THR A 25 12.20 59.52 0.44
N THR A 26 13.16 59.81 1.31
CA THR A 26 13.89 59.04 2.32
C THR A 26 13.65 57.54 2.41
N ALA A 27 14.76 56.81 2.35
CA ALA A 27 14.90 55.38 2.62
C ALA A 27 14.40 54.99 4.03
N SER A 28 13.68 53.87 4.08
CA SER A 28 13.45 53.11 5.31
C SER A 28 13.89 51.66 5.07
N THR A 29 14.90 51.29 5.84
CA THR A 29 15.61 50.02 5.93
C THR A 29 14.68 48.88 6.33
N THR A 30 14.85 47.73 5.65
CA THR A 30 14.84 46.35 6.17
C THR A 30 13.91 46.01 7.35
N ASN A 31 12.89 45.18 7.09
CA ASN A 31 12.81 43.79 7.56
C ASN A 31 11.37 43.27 7.36
N THR A 32 11.20 42.28 6.50
CA THR A 32 9.99 41.46 6.42
C THR A 32 10.15 40.30 7.41
N PRO A 33 9.38 40.21 8.50
CA PRO A 33 9.30 38.98 9.25
C PRO A 33 8.37 38.04 8.48
N SER A 34 8.98 37.06 7.81
CA SER A 34 8.32 35.79 7.55
C SER A 34 8.16 35.08 8.89
N SER A 35 6.93 34.84 9.32
CA SER A 35 6.61 34.02 10.50
C SER A 35 5.22 33.46 10.25
N ALA A 36 5.11 32.26 9.69
CA ALA A 36 5.27 30.96 10.33
C ALA A 36 3.89 30.33 10.30
N ALA A 37 3.64 29.51 9.28
CA ALA A 37 2.51 28.62 9.24
C ALA A 37 2.56 27.75 10.51
N SER A 38 1.53 27.87 11.34
CA SER A 38 1.34 27.02 12.50
C SER A 38 1.12 25.59 12.01
N SER A 39 2.19 24.80 11.97
CA SER A 39 2.11 23.35 11.92
C SER A 39 1.53 22.89 13.24
N SER A 40 0.22 22.67 13.24
CA SER A 40 -0.45 21.91 14.30
C SER A 40 0.26 20.55 14.40
N PRO A 41 0.80 20.17 15.57
CA PRO A 41 1.43 18.86 15.69
C PRO A 41 0.32 17.82 15.53
N ALA A 42 0.41 17.02 14.46
CA ALA A 42 -0.33 15.77 14.37
C ALA A 42 -0.02 14.99 15.64
N ALA A 43 -1.06 14.67 16.41
CA ALA A 43 -0.94 13.89 17.63
C ALA A 43 -0.11 12.65 17.33
N ALA A 44 1.08 12.57 17.92
CA ALA A 44 1.88 11.36 17.89
C ALA A 44 1.08 10.29 18.63
N SER A 45 0.50 9.35 17.89
CA SER A 45 0.00 8.11 18.47
C SER A 45 1.16 7.48 19.23
N THR A 46 1.08 7.45 20.56
CA THR A 46 2.02 6.72 21.41
C THR A 46 1.68 5.23 21.36
N ASP A 47 1.65 4.66 20.15
CA ASP A 47 1.50 3.22 19.99
C ASP A 47 2.82 2.60 20.41
N ALA A 48 2.79 1.91 21.56
CA ALA A 48 3.91 1.14 22.03
C ALA A 48 4.30 0.09 20.97
N CYS A 49 5.60 -0.22 20.90
CA CYS A 49 6.07 -1.21 19.94
C CYS A 49 5.43 -2.58 20.16
N PRO A 50 5.23 -3.35 19.07
CA PRO A 50 4.70 -4.69 19.18
C PRO A 50 5.60 -5.54 20.07
N THR A 51 4.98 -6.29 20.97
CA THR A 51 5.69 -7.13 21.96
C THR A 51 5.87 -8.58 21.51
N GLN A 52 5.27 -8.95 20.38
CA GLN A 52 5.36 -10.28 19.80
C GLN A 52 5.49 -10.21 18.27
N VAL A 53 6.12 -11.23 17.70
CA VAL A 53 6.16 -11.43 16.24
C VAL A 53 4.80 -11.94 15.77
N THR A 54 4.48 -11.71 14.50
CA THR A 54 3.27 -12.27 13.89
C THR A 54 3.33 -13.80 13.98
N PRO A 55 2.29 -14.47 14.52
CA PRO A 55 2.25 -15.93 14.61
C PRO A 55 2.43 -16.60 13.25
N ALA A 56 3.23 -17.67 13.21
CA ALA A 56 3.36 -18.51 12.03
C ALA A 56 2.20 -19.51 11.97
N GLN A 57 1.79 -19.86 10.75
CA GLN A 57 0.78 -20.89 10.51
C GLN A 57 1.14 -21.74 9.30
N THR A 58 0.41 -22.85 9.14
CA THR A 58 0.56 -23.76 8.01
C THR A 58 0.39 -23.03 6.68
N GLU A 59 1.23 -23.42 5.71
CA GLU A 59 1.13 -23.01 4.31
C GLU A 59 -0.20 -23.46 3.67
N GLY A 60 -0.74 -24.57 4.15
CA GLY A 60 -1.86 -25.25 3.49
C GLY A 60 -1.45 -25.89 2.16
N PRO A 61 -2.40 -26.53 1.47
CA PRO A 61 -2.09 -27.37 0.31
C PRO A 61 -2.03 -26.60 -1.02
N TYR A 62 -2.30 -25.29 -1.01
CA TYR A 62 -2.56 -24.51 -2.22
C TYR A 62 -1.49 -23.45 -2.52
N PHE A 63 -0.34 -23.44 -1.86
CA PHE A 63 0.74 -22.53 -2.24
C PHE A 63 1.33 -22.92 -3.60
N LYS A 64 1.77 -21.92 -4.37
CA LYS A 64 2.42 -22.11 -5.68
C LYS A 64 3.58 -21.12 -5.80
N PRO A 65 4.83 -21.58 -5.97
CA PRO A 65 5.99 -20.70 -6.12
C PRO A 65 5.93 -19.97 -7.47
N GLY A 66 6.66 -18.86 -7.58
CA GLY A 66 6.77 -18.10 -8.84
C GLY A 66 5.54 -17.24 -9.15
N SER A 67 4.85 -16.75 -8.11
CA SER A 67 3.75 -15.79 -8.28
C SER A 67 4.24 -14.52 -9.01
N PRO A 68 3.39 -13.84 -9.79
CA PRO A 68 3.78 -12.62 -10.48
C PRO A 68 3.98 -11.44 -9.49
N ALA A 69 4.90 -10.54 -9.83
CA ALA A 69 5.09 -9.30 -9.08
C ALA A 69 3.92 -8.32 -9.38
N ARG A 70 3.03 -8.11 -8.40
CA ARG A 70 1.87 -7.22 -8.52
C ARG A 70 1.27 -6.88 -7.16
N THR A 71 0.68 -5.70 -7.07
CA THR A 71 -0.05 -5.22 -5.89
C THR A 71 -1.56 -5.38 -6.03
N SER A 72 -2.07 -5.57 -7.25
CA SER A 72 -3.48 -5.89 -7.51
C SER A 72 -3.61 -7.31 -8.00
N LEU A 73 -4.40 -8.11 -7.29
CA LEU A 73 -4.76 -9.47 -7.65
C LEU A 73 -6.01 -9.52 -8.54
N ILE A 74 -6.59 -8.35 -8.85
CA ILE A 74 -7.80 -8.23 -9.64
C ILE A 74 -7.49 -8.40 -11.13
N GLU A 75 -8.12 -9.41 -11.71
CA GLU A 75 -8.09 -9.69 -13.15
C GLU A 75 -9.52 -9.61 -13.70
N SER A 76 -9.64 -9.58 -15.04
CA SER A 76 -10.95 -9.62 -15.70
C SER A 76 -11.72 -10.88 -15.28
N GLY A 77 -13.03 -10.73 -15.06
CA GLY A 77 -13.90 -11.82 -14.61
C GLY A 77 -13.72 -12.22 -13.13
N ILE A 78 -12.95 -11.48 -12.32
CA ILE A 78 -13.02 -11.63 -10.85
C ILE A 78 -14.28 -10.94 -10.32
N THR A 79 -15.15 -11.74 -9.70
CA THR A 79 -16.33 -11.30 -8.95
C THR A 79 -16.08 -11.42 -7.45
N GLY A 80 -16.77 -10.61 -6.65
CA GLY A 80 -16.63 -10.59 -5.19
C GLY A 80 -16.54 -9.17 -4.64
N THR A 81 -16.68 -9.04 -3.32
CA THR A 81 -16.56 -7.75 -2.63
C THR A 81 -15.11 -7.27 -2.70
N ARG A 82 -14.89 -6.07 -3.25
CA ARG A 82 -13.55 -5.48 -3.34
C ARG A 82 -12.96 -5.26 -1.94
N LEU A 83 -11.66 -5.56 -1.81
CA LEU A 83 -10.90 -5.42 -0.59
C LEU A 83 -9.56 -4.73 -0.92
N VAL A 84 -9.23 -3.68 -0.16
CA VAL A 84 -7.86 -3.16 -0.11
C VAL A 84 -7.28 -3.50 1.25
N LEU A 85 -6.29 -4.40 1.28
CA LEU A 85 -5.53 -4.74 2.48
C LEU A 85 -4.22 -3.95 2.49
N SER A 86 -3.93 -3.26 3.58
CA SER A 86 -2.71 -2.45 3.68
C SER A 86 -2.11 -2.52 5.09
N GLY A 87 -0.85 -2.12 5.20
CA GLY A 87 -0.18 -2.08 6.49
C GLY A 87 1.32 -1.93 6.32
N ARG A 88 2.06 -2.36 7.33
CA ARG A 88 3.52 -2.32 7.37
C ARG A 88 4.12 -3.66 7.74
N VAL A 89 5.38 -3.86 7.37
CA VAL A 89 6.25 -4.87 7.97
C VAL A 89 7.19 -4.14 8.92
N LEU A 90 7.15 -4.54 10.19
CA LEU A 90 7.89 -3.94 11.30
C LEU A 90 8.79 -4.99 11.97
N THR A 91 9.76 -4.53 12.74
CA THR A 91 10.45 -5.33 13.75
C THR A 91 9.80 -5.13 15.13
N LEU A 92 10.20 -5.93 16.12
CA LEU A 92 9.81 -5.74 17.53
C LEU A 92 10.22 -4.36 18.10
N ALA A 93 11.18 -3.68 17.49
CA ALA A 93 11.61 -2.34 17.88
C ALA A 93 10.84 -1.22 17.16
N CYS A 94 9.65 -1.50 16.59
CA CYS A 94 8.89 -0.62 15.71
C CYS A 94 9.61 -0.20 14.41
N ALA A 95 10.78 -0.76 14.10
CA ALA A 95 11.53 -0.31 12.93
C ALA A 95 10.85 -0.84 11.66
N PRO A 96 10.58 0.01 10.64
CA PRO A 96 10.05 -0.46 9.37
C PRO A 96 11.08 -1.32 8.64
N VAL A 97 10.61 -2.38 8.00
CA VAL A 97 11.45 -3.28 7.20
C VAL A 97 11.23 -2.96 5.72
N ALA A 98 12.17 -2.23 5.12
CA ALA A 98 12.13 -1.93 3.70
C ALA A 98 12.52 -3.14 2.85
N GLY A 99 11.88 -3.30 1.68
CA GLY A 99 12.20 -4.38 0.74
C GLY A 99 11.84 -5.78 1.24
N ALA A 100 11.05 -5.90 2.31
CA ALA A 100 10.44 -7.17 2.69
C ALA A 100 9.46 -7.62 1.59
N THR A 101 9.56 -8.89 1.19
CA THR A 101 8.62 -9.52 0.26
C THR A 101 7.35 -9.92 0.99
N LEU A 102 6.19 -9.61 0.41
CA LEU A 102 4.91 -10.21 0.77
C LEU A 102 4.35 -10.95 -0.44
N ASP A 103 4.20 -12.27 -0.34
CA ASP A 103 3.63 -13.14 -1.37
C ASP A 103 2.28 -13.66 -0.89
N PHE A 104 1.21 -13.19 -1.52
CA PHE A 104 -0.17 -13.45 -1.15
C PHE A 104 -0.80 -14.50 -2.05
N TRP A 105 -1.64 -15.35 -1.45
CA TRP A 105 -2.55 -16.23 -2.19
C TRP A 105 -3.85 -16.45 -1.41
N GLN A 106 -4.95 -16.61 -2.13
CA GLN A 106 -6.25 -16.85 -1.53
C GLN A 106 -7.19 -17.61 -2.47
N ALA A 107 -8.31 -18.08 -1.92
CA ALA A 107 -9.45 -18.52 -2.71
C ALA A 107 -10.18 -17.32 -3.35
N ASP A 108 -11.01 -17.61 -4.35
CA ASP A 108 -12.01 -16.67 -4.84
C ASP A 108 -13.20 -16.50 -3.87
N ALA A 109 -14.16 -15.64 -4.22
CA ALA A 109 -15.36 -15.40 -3.41
C ALA A 109 -16.24 -16.64 -3.20
N GLY A 110 -16.04 -17.71 -3.98
CA GLY A 110 -16.72 -19.00 -3.83
C GLY A 110 -15.92 -20.03 -3.04
N GLY A 111 -14.75 -19.67 -2.49
CA GLY A 111 -13.89 -20.59 -1.74
C GLY A 111 -13.04 -21.52 -2.61
N THR A 112 -12.86 -21.21 -3.89
CA THR A 112 -12.06 -22.03 -4.81
C THR A 112 -10.68 -21.43 -5.08
N TYR A 113 -9.62 -22.24 -4.97
CA TYR A 113 -8.25 -21.87 -5.34
C TYR A 113 -7.95 -22.20 -6.82
N ASP A 114 -7.30 -21.28 -7.53
CA ASP A 114 -6.71 -21.58 -8.83
C ASP A 114 -5.39 -22.35 -8.66
N ASN A 115 -5.40 -23.61 -9.10
CA ASN A 115 -4.24 -24.49 -9.11
C ASN A 115 -3.61 -24.61 -10.51
N SER A 116 -4.24 -24.04 -11.54
CA SER A 116 -3.77 -24.08 -12.93
C SER A 116 -2.89 -22.86 -13.26
N GLY A 117 -3.36 -21.66 -12.93
CA GLY A 117 -2.71 -20.39 -13.20
C GLY A 117 -2.18 -19.73 -11.93
N TYR A 118 -2.28 -18.40 -11.91
CA TYR A 118 -1.90 -17.56 -10.77
C TYR A 118 -3.01 -16.59 -10.35
N ARG A 119 -4.26 -16.85 -10.73
CA ARG A 119 -5.40 -15.98 -10.35
C ARG A 119 -5.45 -15.87 -8.82
N LEU A 120 -5.62 -14.64 -8.32
CA LEU A 120 -5.59 -14.32 -6.89
C LEU A 120 -4.30 -14.71 -6.16
N ARG A 121 -3.16 -14.64 -6.87
CA ARG A 121 -1.80 -14.83 -6.34
C ARG A 121 -0.86 -13.73 -6.80
N GLY A 122 0.02 -13.25 -5.95
CA GLY A 122 1.01 -12.26 -6.36
C GLY A 122 1.85 -11.77 -5.20
N HIS A 123 3.04 -11.28 -5.54
CA HIS A 123 3.95 -10.75 -4.55
C HIS A 123 4.31 -9.29 -4.82
N GLN A 124 4.70 -8.61 -3.76
CA GLN A 124 5.17 -7.24 -3.77
C GLN A 124 6.30 -7.06 -2.75
N LEU A 125 7.01 -5.94 -2.87
CA LEU A 125 8.00 -5.51 -1.88
C LEU A 125 7.43 -4.32 -1.10
N THR A 126 7.76 -4.25 0.17
CA THR A 126 7.50 -3.06 0.98
C THR A 126 8.35 -1.87 0.55
N ASP A 127 7.79 -0.68 0.74
CA ASP A 127 8.51 0.58 0.51
C ASP A 127 9.54 0.90 1.62
N ALA A 128 10.21 2.06 1.53
CA ALA A 128 11.20 2.50 2.51
C ALA A 128 10.63 2.71 3.93
N ALA A 129 9.32 2.90 4.07
CA ALA A 129 8.60 2.99 5.33
C ALA A 129 7.98 1.64 5.76
N GLY A 130 8.37 0.54 5.10
CA GLY A 130 7.89 -0.81 5.36
C GLY A 130 6.45 -1.04 4.90
N ARG A 131 5.84 -0.15 4.12
CA ARG A 131 4.42 -0.21 3.78
C ARG A 131 4.14 -1.16 2.61
N TYR A 132 2.96 -1.78 2.63
CA TYR A 132 2.43 -2.58 1.54
C TYR A 132 0.95 -2.23 1.28
N SER A 133 0.47 -2.51 0.07
CA SER A 133 -0.95 -2.41 -0.29
C SER A 133 -1.32 -3.49 -1.30
N LEU A 134 -2.37 -4.24 -0.98
CA LEU A 134 -2.91 -5.33 -1.78
C LEU A 134 -4.36 -5.02 -2.16
N GLU A 135 -4.62 -4.90 -3.45
CA GLU A 135 -5.99 -4.87 -3.98
C GLU A 135 -6.43 -6.29 -4.33
N THR A 136 -7.54 -6.73 -3.75
CA THR A 136 -8.09 -8.07 -3.95
C THR A 136 -9.61 -8.07 -3.73
N ILE A 137 -10.19 -9.24 -3.49
CA ILE A 137 -11.56 -9.44 -3.03
C ILE A 137 -11.56 -10.16 -1.68
N LEU A 138 -12.67 -10.07 -0.94
CA LEU A 138 -12.91 -10.99 0.16
C LEU A 138 -12.98 -12.44 -0.38
N PRO A 139 -12.15 -13.37 0.13
CA PRO A 139 -12.26 -14.78 -0.21
C PRO A 139 -13.51 -15.39 0.44
N GLY A 140 -14.09 -16.39 -0.20
CA GLY A 140 -15.12 -17.23 0.43
C GLY A 140 -14.51 -18.30 1.33
N GLU A 141 -15.37 -18.97 2.11
CA GLU A 141 -14.98 -20.13 2.91
C GLU A 141 -14.59 -21.32 2.02
N TYR A 142 -13.35 -21.81 2.11
CA TYR A 142 -12.99 -23.11 1.55
C TYR A 142 -13.41 -24.23 2.52
N PRO A 143 -13.94 -25.37 2.03
CA PRO A 143 -14.44 -26.46 2.88
C PRO A 143 -13.56 -26.79 4.10
N GLY A 144 -14.13 -26.56 5.29
CA GLY A 144 -13.51 -26.88 6.57
C GLY A 144 -12.69 -25.75 7.21
N ARG A 145 -12.62 -24.56 6.59
CA ARG A 145 -11.83 -23.42 7.09
C ARG A 145 -12.64 -22.13 7.07
N THR A 146 -12.35 -21.23 8.00
CA THR A 146 -12.90 -19.86 8.01
C THR A 146 -12.36 -19.05 6.83
N GLU A 147 -12.93 -17.88 6.51
CA GLU A 147 -12.40 -16.99 5.46
C GLU A 147 -10.97 -16.53 5.83
N HIS A 148 -10.02 -16.69 4.90
CA HIS A 148 -8.63 -16.30 5.14
C HIS A 148 -7.87 -15.92 3.86
N ILE A 149 -6.86 -15.07 4.03
CA ILE A 149 -5.82 -14.80 3.03
C ILE A 149 -4.52 -15.41 3.53
N HIS A 150 -3.83 -16.18 2.71
CA HIS A 150 -2.50 -16.63 3.03
C HIS A 150 -1.44 -15.61 2.63
N VAL A 151 -0.32 -15.61 3.36
CA VAL A 151 0.81 -14.76 3.07
C VAL A 151 2.13 -15.40 3.50
N LYS A 152 3.15 -15.22 2.67
CA LYS A 152 4.56 -15.39 3.05
C LYS A 152 5.21 -14.03 3.17
N VAL A 153 5.86 -13.76 4.30
CA VAL A 153 6.58 -12.52 4.57
C VAL A 153 8.07 -12.83 4.71
N GLY A 154 8.89 -12.28 3.82
CA GLY A 154 10.34 -12.48 3.81
C GLY A 154 11.06 -11.15 4.02
N ALA A 155 11.61 -10.93 5.22
CA ALA A 155 12.55 -9.83 5.44
C ALA A 155 13.91 -10.13 4.76
N PRO A 156 14.62 -9.14 4.20
CA PRO A 156 15.88 -9.37 3.50
C PRO A 156 16.91 -10.14 4.34
N GLY A 157 17.37 -11.29 3.83
CA GLY A 157 18.37 -12.13 4.51
C GLY A 157 17.86 -12.90 5.73
N LYS A 158 16.53 -12.98 5.93
CA LYS A 158 15.90 -13.68 7.07
C LYS A 158 15.06 -14.86 6.62
N ALA A 159 14.66 -15.69 7.58
CA ALA A 159 13.73 -16.78 7.33
C ALA A 159 12.35 -16.22 6.92
N VAL A 160 11.67 -16.94 6.02
CA VAL A 160 10.33 -16.57 5.55
C VAL A 160 9.29 -16.98 6.59
N LEU A 161 8.52 -16.02 7.07
CA LEU A 161 7.30 -16.26 7.83
C LEU A 161 6.21 -16.74 6.88
N THR A 162 5.59 -17.88 7.17
CA THR A 162 4.34 -18.30 6.53
C THR A 162 3.21 -18.16 7.54
N THR A 163 2.13 -17.49 7.15
CA THR A 163 0.98 -17.27 8.03
C THR A 163 -0.31 -17.07 7.23
N GLN A 164 -1.41 -16.80 7.94
CA GLN A 164 -2.73 -16.51 7.37
C GLN A 164 -3.29 -15.26 8.04
N LEU A 165 -4.20 -14.57 7.36
CA LEU A 165 -4.96 -13.45 7.90
C LEU A 165 -6.44 -13.80 7.91
N TYR A 166 -7.12 -13.49 9.01
CA TYR A 166 -8.54 -13.77 9.21
C TYR A 166 -9.37 -12.49 9.24
N PHE A 167 -10.67 -12.65 9.02
CA PHE A 167 -11.61 -11.54 9.02
C PHE A 167 -12.47 -11.54 10.30
N PRO A 168 -12.78 -10.36 10.85
CA PRO A 168 -13.69 -10.25 11.99
C PRO A 168 -15.11 -10.66 11.60
N ASP A 169 -15.90 -11.06 12.60
CA ASP A 169 -17.32 -11.36 12.48
C ASP A 169 -17.70 -12.51 11.52
N VAL A 170 -16.74 -13.37 11.17
CA VAL A 170 -16.99 -14.62 10.43
C VAL A 170 -17.40 -15.71 11.42
N ALA A 171 -18.62 -16.24 11.27
CA ALA A 171 -19.19 -17.24 12.18
C ALA A 171 -18.30 -18.49 12.34
N ARG A 172 -17.61 -18.89 11.26
CA ARG A 172 -16.71 -20.05 11.24
C ARG A 172 -15.40 -19.86 12.00
N ASN A 173 -15.02 -18.63 12.38
CA ASN A 173 -13.83 -18.39 13.21
C ASN A 173 -13.84 -19.24 14.50
N GLN A 174 -15.02 -19.48 15.09
CA GLN A 174 -15.15 -20.28 16.31
C GLN A 174 -15.01 -21.80 16.09
N GLN A 175 -15.01 -22.26 14.84
CA GLN A 175 -15.01 -23.67 14.44
C GLN A 175 -13.72 -24.08 13.73
N ASP A 176 -12.96 -23.12 13.21
CA ASP A 176 -11.67 -23.37 12.57
C ASP A 176 -10.58 -23.55 13.64
N SER A 177 -10.00 -24.74 13.71
CA SER A 177 -9.02 -25.12 14.75
C SER A 177 -7.71 -24.36 14.69
N ILE A 178 -7.41 -23.69 13.57
CA ILE A 178 -6.22 -22.86 13.42
C ILE A 178 -6.54 -21.37 13.41
N PHE A 179 -7.78 -20.95 13.62
CA PHE A 179 -8.09 -19.53 13.79
C PHE A 179 -7.29 -18.95 14.97
N ASP A 180 -6.66 -17.79 14.76
CA ASP A 180 -5.91 -17.06 15.77
C ASP A 180 -6.37 -15.58 15.76
N PRO A 181 -6.89 -15.05 16.88
CA PRO A 181 -7.33 -13.65 16.95
C PRO A 181 -6.18 -12.64 16.75
N HIS A 182 -4.91 -13.01 16.95
CA HIS A 182 -3.76 -12.15 16.64
C HIS A 182 -3.52 -11.96 15.13
N LEU A 183 -4.18 -12.76 14.30
CA LEU A 183 -4.12 -12.70 12.85
C LEU A 183 -5.38 -12.07 12.24
N LEU A 184 -6.24 -11.46 13.06
CA LEU A 184 -7.38 -10.69 12.59
C LEU A 184 -6.94 -9.38 11.94
N VAL A 185 -7.46 -9.11 10.75
CA VAL A 185 -7.35 -7.80 10.13
C VAL A 185 -8.35 -6.83 10.75
N THR A 186 -8.01 -5.55 10.82
CA THR A 186 -8.98 -4.50 11.18
C THR A 186 -9.75 -4.09 9.94
N MET A 187 -11.08 -4.26 9.95
CA MET A 187 -11.95 -4.02 8.80
C MET A 187 -12.72 -2.71 8.89
N GLN A 188 -12.91 -2.07 7.73
CA GLN A 188 -13.77 -0.89 7.55
C GLN A 188 -14.56 -0.99 6.24
N ASN A 189 -15.77 -0.45 6.23
CA ASN A 189 -16.55 -0.30 5.00
C ASN A 189 -16.07 0.91 4.21
N THR A 190 -16.06 0.81 2.89
CA THR A 190 -15.79 1.93 1.99
C THR A 190 -16.95 2.10 1.00
N ALA A 191 -16.96 3.20 0.24
CA ALA A 191 -17.99 3.43 -0.78
C ALA A 191 -18.02 2.35 -1.88
N THR A 192 -16.90 1.66 -2.11
CA THR A 192 -16.70 0.73 -3.23
C THR A 192 -16.39 -0.70 -2.78
N GLY A 193 -16.35 -0.98 -1.48
CA GLY A 193 -16.03 -2.30 -0.93
C GLY A 193 -15.64 -2.26 0.54
N LYS A 194 -14.50 -2.89 0.86
CA LYS A 194 -13.90 -2.96 2.19
C LYS A 194 -12.45 -2.47 2.17
N ALA A 195 -12.01 -1.94 3.30
CA ALA A 195 -10.59 -1.73 3.60
C ALA A 195 -10.22 -2.59 4.80
N ALA A 196 -9.04 -3.22 4.74
CA ALA A 196 -8.44 -3.97 5.82
C ALA A 196 -7.06 -3.41 6.17
N THR A 197 -6.71 -3.44 7.45
CA THR A 197 -5.36 -3.11 7.91
C THR A 197 -4.76 -4.22 8.77
N PHE A 198 -3.47 -4.50 8.55
CA PHE A 198 -2.69 -5.44 9.36
C PHE A 198 -1.20 -5.09 9.28
N ASP A 199 -0.54 -4.92 10.43
CA ASP A 199 0.91 -4.74 10.49
C ASP A 199 1.56 -6.10 10.81
N PHE A 200 2.47 -6.57 9.94
CA PHE A 200 3.30 -7.73 10.19
C PHE A 200 4.49 -7.37 11.07
N VAL A 201 4.83 -8.23 12.02
CA VAL A 201 5.97 -8.07 12.91
C VAL A 201 6.90 -9.26 12.73
N THR A 202 8.14 -8.98 12.32
CA THR A 202 9.18 -9.99 12.11
C THR A 202 10.21 -9.89 13.23
N SER A 203 10.95 -10.97 13.48
CA SER A 203 11.97 -11.03 14.54
C SER A 203 13.19 -10.14 14.29
N GLY A 204 13.27 -9.46 13.14
CA GLY A 204 14.39 -8.62 12.73
C GLY A 204 15.62 -9.39 12.28
#